data_AF-A0A0F9KFV0-F1
#
_entry.id   AF-A0A0F9KFV0-F1
#
_cell.length_a   1.000
_cell.length_b   1.000
_cell.length_c   1.000
_cell.angle_alpha   90.00
_cell.angle_beta   90.00
_cell.angle_gamma   90.00
#
_symmetry.space_group_name_H-M   'P 1'
#
loop_
_entity.id
_entity.type
_entity.pdbx_description
1 polymer ?
#
loop_
_entity_poly.entity_id
_entity_poly.type
_entity_poly.pdbx_seq_one_letter_code
_entity_poly.pdbx_strand_id
1 'polypeptide(L)'
;MSKPLVPGHDKPALQEDGDLDFGNTRASNLRGIDFESAQEVTISSGAITIDHGHIKVLNESGAADDDLDTINGGESGEVLFILPSNDAQTVRIRNGVGNIYTKHQVDRADYSFNSPTGSSGIDYVGGNYLFPATEAALTNASLTVTVGSANGSYAMHAVVVGKGDGATDGSDLVLTVTGASIDDEGNYNGSDSEVIVADALLATFALNTMSETPKKWLGQATITLSSTGGGTFNCSFNYGYAKYEDFGNQDFTSSLFEVVGVAGANDTGANVRLLKHSTANWHWHATAFVPGPTAGEANELTNMNTDHSTEQNLINGEPFQHKRVDLNTDITGSGSEGTVVEITTSANRAIEHADLHLGVHTAPAFTYMASTKQHLIFMKHGSNWLEL
;
A
#
# COMPACT_ATOMS: atom_id res chain seq x y z
N MET A 1 -51.63 -29.76 10.20
CA MET A 1 -51.43 -31.22 10.12
C MET A 1 -50.43 -31.49 9.01
N SER A 2 -49.17 -31.79 9.37
CA SER A 2 -48.17 -32.21 8.39
C SER A 2 -48.59 -33.56 7.82
N LYS A 3 -48.82 -33.62 6.50
CA LYS A 3 -48.99 -34.92 5.84
C LYS A 3 -47.65 -35.65 5.92
N PRO A 4 -47.62 -36.95 6.27
CA PRO A 4 -46.41 -37.74 6.11
C PRO A 4 -45.99 -37.68 4.64
N LEU A 5 -44.73 -37.33 4.38
CA LEU A 5 -44.23 -37.01 3.03
C LEU A 5 -44.44 -38.17 2.06
N VAL A 6 -44.32 -39.44 2.50
CA VAL A 6 -44.89 -40.64 1.86
C VAL A 6 -44.95 -41.77 2.91
N PRO A 7 -45.98 -42.62 2.97
CA PRO A 7 -45.95 -43.84 3.79
C PRO A 7 -44.85 -44.81 3.32
N GLY A 8 -43.90 -45.17 4.19
CA GLY A 8 -42.90 -46.22 3.94
C GLY A 8 -41.51 -45.74 3.47
N HIS A 9 -41.25 -44.43 3.44
CA HIS A 9 -39.89 -43.91 3.25
C HIS A 9 -39.33 -43.48 4.61
N ASP A 10 -38.10 -43.88 4.93
CA ASP A 10 -37.39 -43.29 6.05
C ASP A 10 -37.35 -41.78 5.82
N LYS A 11 -37.84 -41.03 6.80
CA LYS A 11 -37.92 -39.57 6.73
C LYS A 11 -36.51 -39.03 6.44
N PRO A 12 -36.35 -37.86 5.80
CA PRO A 12 -35.14 -37.08 6.04
C PRO A 12 -35.06 -36.90 7.56
N ALA A 13 -34.13 -37.64 8.17
CA ALA A 13 -33.82 -37.58 9.57
C ALA A 13 -32.54 -36.76 9.63
N LEU A 14 -32.53 -35.74 10.50
CA LEU A 14 -31.25 -35.27 10.99
C LEU A 14 -30.60 -36.47 11.67
N GLN A 15 -29.47 -36.91 11.13
CA GLN A 15 -28.67 -37.90 11.80
C GLN A 15 -28.18 -37.32 13.13
N GLU A 16 -27.78 -38.16 14.08
CA GLU A 16 -27.32 -37.67 15.40
C GLU A 16 -26.06 -36.78 15.30
N ASP A 17 -25.37 -36.82 14.16
CA ASP A 17 -24.24 -35.97 13.80
C ASP A 17 -24.63 -34.58 13.27
N GLY A 18 -25.92 -34.31 13.06
CA GLY A 18 -26.42 -33.04 12.55
C GLY A 18 -26.49 -32.96 11.02
N ASP A 19 -26.15 -34.03 10.30
CA ASP A 19 -26.19 -34.03 8.84
C ASP A 19 -27.62 -34.05 8.32
N LEU A 20 -27.89 -33.13 7.39
CA LEU A 20 -29.10 -33.17 6.58
C LEU A 20 -28.85 -34.09 5.37
N ASP A 21 -29.03 -35.39 5.58
CA ASP A 21 -28.87 -36.40 4.53
C ASP A 21 -30.21 -36.68 3.82
N PHE A 22 -30.24 -36.44 2.50
CA PHE A 22 -31.36 -36.83 1.64
C PHE A 22 -31.13 -38.19 0.95
N GLY A 23 -30.02 -38.87 1.24
CA GLY A 23 -29.53 -40.05 0.54
C GLY A 23 -29.36 -39.77 -0.95
N ASN A 24 -29.88 -40.68 -1.80
CA ASN A 24 -29.95 -40.47 -3.25
C ASN A 24 -31.11 -39.57 -3.70
N THR A 25 -31.78 -38.86 -2.77
CA THR A 25 -32.92 -38.00 -3.09
C THR A 25 -32.44 -36.57 -3.35
N ARG A 26 -32.86 -35.98 -4.46
CA ARG A 26 -32.59 -34.58 -4.77
C ARG A 26 -33.59 -33.68 -4.03
N ALA A 27 -33.11 -32.81 -3.15
CA ALA A 27 -33.87 -31.65 -2.71
C ALA A 27 -33.95 -30.64 -3.88
N SER A 28 -35.16 -30.30 -4.32
CA SER A 28 -35.40 -29.33 -5.39
C SER A 28 -36.51 -28.37 -4.98
N ASN A 29 -36.52 -27.17 -5.57
CA ASN A 29 -37.42 -26.07 -5.21
C ASN A 29 -37.31 -25.64 -3.73
N LEU A 30 -36.11 -25.74 -3.15
CA LEU A 30 -35.81 -25.12 -1.86
C LEU A 30 -36.00 -23.61 -2.00
N ARG A 31 -36.89 -23.04 -1.18
CA ARG A 31 -37.15 -21.59 -1.20
C ARG A 31 -36.11 -20.80 -0.42
N GLY A 32 -35.52 -21.39 0.61
CA GLY A 32 -34.53 -20.78 1.47
C GLY A 32 -34.10 -21.72 2.58
N ILE A 33 -33.06 -21.32 3.31
CA ILE A 33 -32.60 -21.92 4.56
C ILE A 33 -33.00 -20.92 5.66
N ASP A 34 -33.73 -21.40 6.66
CA ASP A 34 -34.19 -20.58 7.78
C ASP A 34 -33.40 -20.94 9.04
N PHE A 35 -32.83 -19.94 9.71
CA PHE A 35 -32.05 -20.11 10.93
C PHE A 35 -32.89 -19.63 12.11
N GLU A 36 -33.16 -20.51 13.07
CA GLU A 36 -34.16 -20.30 14.14
C GLU A 36 -33.85 -19.08 15.03
N SER A 37 -32.58 -18.75 15.23
CA SER A 37 -32.08 -17.42 15.60
C SER A 37 -30.55 -17.40 15.56
N ALA A 38 -29.94 -16.22 15.48
CA ALA A 38 -28.50 -16.09 15.64
C ALA A 38 -28.09 -16.28 17.10
N GLN A 39 -27.11 -17.14 17.36
CA GLN A 39 -26.51 -17.31 18.68
C GLN A 39 -25.66 -16.08 19.02
N GLU A 40 -25.80 -15.56 20.23
CA GLU A 40 -24.91 -14.50 20.70
C GLU A 40 -23.61 -15.07 21.28
N VAL A 41 -22.48 -14.54 20.82
CA VAL A 41 -21.14 -14.80 21.35
C VAL A 41 -20.47 -13.48 21.70
N THR A 42 -19.58 -13.48 22.68
CA THR A 42 -18.86 -12.28 23.12
C THR A 42 -17.41 -12.38 22.68
N ILE A 43 -16.86 -11.27 22.17
CA ILE A 43 -15.42 -11.13 21.94
C ILE A 43 -14.71 -11.24 23.29
N SER A 44 -13.68 -12.09 23.34
CA SER A 44 -12.78 -12.24 24.48
C SER A 44 -11.36 -12.16 23.94
N SER A 45 -10.66 -11.09 24.26
CA SER A 45 -9.28 -10.84 23.82
C SER A 45 -9.09 -10.97 22.31
N GLY A 46 -9.97 -10.35 21.53
CA GLY A 46 -9.92 -10.36 20.06
C GLY A 46 -10.46 -11.64 19.40
N ALA A 47 -11.06 -12.57 20.17
CA ALA A 47 -11.53 -13.84 19.63
C ALA A 47 -12.98 -14.18 19.99
N ILE A 48 -13.65 -14.91 19.10
CA ILE A 48 -14.92 -15.61 19.38
C ILE A 48 -14.75 -17.11 19.16
N THR A 49 -15.65 -17.91 19.73
CA THR A 49 -15.78 -19.34 19.45
C THR A 49 -17.19 -19.61 18.97
N ILE A 50 -17.31 -20.25 17.81
CA ILE A 50 -18.59 -20.56 17.18
C ILE A 50 -18.91 -22.05 17.31
N ASP A 51 -20.20 -22.36 17.46
CA ASP A 51 -20.79 -23.69 17.28
C ASP A 51 -22.08 -23.63 16.43
N HIS A 52 -22.38 -22.46 15.84
CA HIS A 52 -23.49 -22.25 14.91
C HIS A 52 -23.03 -21.43 13.68
N GLY A 53 -23.69 -21.65 12.55
CA GLY A 53 -23.44 -20.91 11.31
C GLY A 53 -24.03 -19.49 11.28
N HIS A 54 -24.82 -19.07 12.28
CA HIS A 54 -25.41 -17.73 12.35
C HIS A 54 -25.22 -17.12 13.74
N ILE A 55 -24.43 -16.06 13.82
CA ILE A 55 -23.86 -15.55 15.07
C ILE A 55 -24.06 -14.04 15.23
N LYS A 56 -24.46 -13.59 16.41
CA LYS A 56 -24.37 -12.21 16.87
C LYS A 56 -23.11 -12.02 17.69
N VAL A 57 -22.33 -11.00 17.37
CA VAL A 57 -21.08 -10.67 18.05
C VAL A 57 -21.31 -9.52 19.01
N LEU A 58 -21.08 -9.76 20.30
CA LEU A 58 -21.09 -8.77 21.37
C LEU A 58 -19.65 -8.33 21.68
N ASN A 59 -19.41 -7.03 21.80
CA ASN A 59 -18.10 -6.50 22.18
C ASN A 59 -17.70 -6.90 23.61
N GLU A 60 -16.40 -7.07 23.84
CA GLU A 60 -15.82 -7.39 25.14
C GLU A 60 -16.24 -6.35 26.17
N SER A 61 -16.80 -6.83 27.29
CA SER A 61 -17.30 -5.98 28.39
C SER A 61 -18.30 -4.89 27.98
N GLY A 62 -18.95 -5.03 26.81
CA GLY A 62 -19.92 -4.04 26.31
C GLY A 62 -19.28 -2.78 25.73
N ALA A 63 -18.02 -2.82 25.30
CA ALA A 63 -17.34 -1.67 24.69
C ALA A 63 -18.09 -1.14 23.46
N ALA A 64 -17.96 0.17 23.19
CA ALA A 64 -18.57 0.81 22.01
C ALA A 64 -17.93 0.32 20.71
N ASP A 65 -16.62 0.09 20.72
CA ASP A 65 -15.86 -0.46 19.60
C ASP A 65 -15.00 -1.61 20.12
N ASP A 66 -14.84 -2.66 19.32
CA ASP A 66 -13.97 -3.79 19.64
C ASP A 66 -13.44 -4.45 18.38
N ASP A 67 -12.32 -5.17 18.51
CA ASP A 67 -11.64 -5.86 17.42
C ASP A 67 -11.92 -7.35 17.46
N LEU A 68 -12.24 -7.93 16.30
CA LEU A 68 -12.30 -9.37 16.11
C LEU A 68 -11.20 -9.80 15.15
N ASP A 69 -10.32 -10.66 15.67
CA ASP A 69 -9.13 -11.18 15.00
C ASP A 69 -9.24 -12.66 14.71
N THR A 70 -9.89 -13.40 15.59
CA THR A 70 -9.89 -14.87 15.55
C THR A 70 -11.28 -15.43 15.73
N ILE A 71 -11.67 -16.33 14.83
CA ILE A 71 -12.89 -17.12 14.95
C ILE A 71 -12.47 -18.58 15.13
N ASN A 72 -12.70 -19.10 16.34
CA ASN A 72 -12.46 -20.49 16.70
C ASN A 72 -13.69 -21.37 16.39
N GLY A 73 -13.45 -22.63 16.05
CA GLY A 73 -14.50 -23.58 15.70
C GLY A 73 -14.74 -23.69 14.19
N GLY A 74 -15.79 -24.41 13.83
CA GLY A 74 -16.20 -24.72 12.46
C GLY A 74 -15.29 -25.68 11.70
N GLU A 75 -15.76 -26.17 10.55
CA GLU A 75 -15.06 -27.10 9.65
C GLU A 75 -14.74 -26.46 8.29
N SER A 76 -13.71 -26.95 7.59
CA SER A 76 -13.36 -26.39 6.27
C SER A 76 -14.52 -26.55 5.29
N GLY A 77 -14.87 -25.46 4.60
CA GLY A 77 -16.02 -25.36 3.70
C GLY A 77 -17.30 -24.83 4.38
N GLU A 78 -17.31 -24.68 5.70
CA GLU A 78 -18.44 -24.12 6.43
C GLU A 78 -18.64 -22.63 6.11
N VAL A 79 -19.91 -22.21 6.03
CA VAL A 79 -20.31 -20.83 5.83
C VAL A 79 -20.84 -20.26 7.15
N LEU A 80 -20.31 -19.10 7.53
CA LEU A 80 -20.65 -18.39 8.75
C LEU A 80 -21.27 -17.04 8.41
N PHE A 81 -22.42 -16.75 8.99
CA PHE A 81 -23.06 -15.43 8.99
C PHE A 81 -22.81 -14.76 10.33
N ILE A 82 -22.15 -13.60 10.32
CA ILE A 82 -21.95 -12.79 11.53
C ILE A 82 -22.60 -11.42 11.40
N LEU A 83 -23.10 -10.89 12.51
CA LEU A 83 -23.65 -9.54 12.65
C LEU A 83 -23.34 -9.02 14.06
N PRO A 84 -23.36 -7.70 14.31
CA PRO A 84 -23.17 -7.20 15.66
C PRO A 84 -24.44 -7.46 16.49
N SER A 85 -24.30 -7.67 17.80
CA SER A 85 -25.42 -7.91 18.70
C SER A 85 -26.30 -6.67 18.91
N ASN A 86 -25.72 -5.47 18.80
CA ASN A 86 -26.36 -4.19 19.12
C ASN A 86 -25.97 -3.08 18.12
N ASP A 87 -26.92 -2.21 17.76
CA ASP A 87 -26.69 -1.01 16.92
C ASP A 87 -25.88 0.09 17.63
N ALA A 88 -25.66 -0.02 18.95
CA ALA A 88 -24.82 0.89 19.73
C ALA A 88 -23.35 0.45 19.79
N GLN A 89 -22.99 -0.65 19.11
CA GLN A 89 -21.65 -1.24 19.13
C GLN A 89 -21.13 -1.41 17.71
N THR A 90 -19.84 -1.16 17.53
CA THR A 90 -19.09 -1.45 16.32
C THR A 90 -18.17 -2.64 16.58
N VAL A 91 -18.25 -3.64 15.71
CA VAL A 91 -17.23 -4.70 15.63
C VAL A 91 -16.34 -4.39 14.43
N ARG A 92 -15.02 -4.31 14.65
CA ARG A 92 -14.02 -4.19 13.60
C ARG A 92 -13.44 -5.56 13.31
N ILE A 93 -13.78 -6.13 12.15
CA ILE A 93 -13.15 -7.38 11.69
C ILE A 93 -11.81 -7.03 11.08
N ARG A 94 -10.69 -7.43 11.69
CA ARG A 94 -9.36 -7.05 11.21
C ARG A 94 -8.83 -8.06 10.19
N ASN A 95 -8.42 -7.55 9.03
CA ASN A 95 -7.91 -8.35 7.93
C ASN A 95 -6.48 -8.82 8.20
N GLY A 96 -6.20 -10.11 7.97
CA GLY A 96 -4.85 -10.68 8.11
C GLY A 96 -4.35 -10.78 9.55
N VAL A 97 -5.16 -10.39 10.54
CA VAL A 97 -4.89 -10.60 11.96
C VAL A 97 -5.56 -11.90 12.39
N GLY A 98 -4.86 -12.73 13.16
CA GLY A 98 -5.38 -14.03 13.60
C GLY A 98 -5.63 -14.97 12.42
N ASN A 99 -6.89 -15.36 12.21
CA ASN A 99 -7.27 -16.28 11.13
C ASN A 99 -8.37 -15.72 10.22
N ILE A 100 -8.55 -14.40 10.16
CA ILE A 100 -9.60 -13.76 9.35
C ILE A 100 -8.99 -12.98 8.18
N TYR A 101 -9.59 -13.12 7.00
CA TYR A 101 -9.24 -12.36 5.80
C TYR A 101 -10.50 -11.77 5.19
N THR A 102 -10.50 -10.45 4.99
CA THR A 102 -11.63 -9.73 4.40
C THR A 102 -11.53 -9.74 2.88
N LYS A 103 -12.66 -9.48 2.21
CA LYS A 103 -12.65 -9.45 0.74
C LYS A 103 -11.90 -8.23 0.23
N HIS A 104 -11.37 -8.35 -0.97
CA HIS A 104 -10.79 -7.21 -1.66
C HIS A 104 -11.91 -6.22 -2.01
N GLN A 105 -11.61 -4.94 -1.84
CA GLN A 105 -12.44 -3.81 -2.20
C GLN A 105 -11.76 -3.03 -3.32
N VAL A 106 -12.59 -2.39 -4.14
CA VAL A 106 -12.10 -1.40 -5.09
C VAL A 106 -12.02 -0.07 -4.36
N ASP A 107 -10.85 0.54 -4.37
CA ASP A 107 -10.64 1.87 -3.82
C ASP A 107 -9.99 2.78 -4.86
N ARG A 108 -9.93 4.08 -4.57
CA ARG A 108 -9.38 5.08 -5.47
C ARG A 108 -8.75 6.24 -4.72
N ALA A 109 -7.58 6.65 -5.18
CA ALA A 109 -6.98 7.93 -4.82
C ALA A 109 -7.19 8.94 -5.95
N ASP A 110 -7.61 10.15 -5.58
CA ASP A 110 -7.88 11.25 -6.51
C ASP A 110 -6.91 12.40 -6.25
N TYR A 111 -6.31 12.92 -7.32
CA TYR A 111 -5.38 14.04 -7.25
C TYR A 111 -5.74 15.12 -8.25
N SER A 112 -5.20 16.31 -8.01
CA SER A 112 -5.25 17.41 -8.98
C SER A 112 -3.85 17.98 -9.18
N PHE A 113 -3.61 18.50 -10.38
CA PHE A 113 -2.35 19.11 -10.75
C PHE A 113 -2.56 20.36 -11.59
N ASN A 114 -1.75 21.38 -11.33
CA ASN A 114 -1.61 22.56 -12.15
C ASN A 114 -0.12 22.82 -12.30
N SER A 115 0.37 23.02 -13.52
CA SER A 115 1.78 23.37 -13.72
C SER A 115 2.11 24.65 -12.94
N PRO A 116 3.24 24.70 -12.20
CA PRO A 116 3.60 25.90 -11.47
C PRO A 116 3.78 27.09 -12.41
N THR A 117 3.43 28.29 -11.92
CA THR A 117 3.48 29.50 -12.75
C THR A 117 4.93 29.86 -13.05
N GLY A 118 5.28 29.86 -14.34
CA GLY A 118 6.60 30.33 -14.81
C GLY A 118 7.72 29.31 -14.73
N SER A 119 7.41 28.03 -14.47
CA SER A 119 8.38 26.94 -14.57
C SER A 119 7.85 25.77 -15.40
N SER A 120 8.79 24.97 -15.88
CA SER A 120 8.60 23.66 -16.48
C SER A 120 9.61 22.70 -15.86
N GLY A 121 9.42 21.41 -16.04
CA GLY A 121 10.32 20.38 -15.52
C GLY A 121 9.57 19.12 -15.14
N ILE A 122 10.12 18.42 -14.14
CA ILE A 122 9.52 17.23 -13.56
C ILE A 122 8.84 17.63 -12.25
N ASP A 123 7.55 17.33 -12.16
CA ASP A 123 6.72 17.49 -10.97
C ASP A 123 6.15 16.12 -10.56
N TYR A 124 5.75 15.99 -9.30
CA TYR A 124 5.21 14.75 -8.73
C TYR A 124 3.85 14.98 -8.05
N VAL A 125 2.98 13.98 -8.14
CA VAL A 125 1.65 13.95 -7.52
C VAL A 125 1.38 12.55 -6.94
N GLY A 126 0.58 12.45 -5.88
CA GLY A 126 0.35 11.17 -5.17
C GLY A 126 1.61 10.62 -4.51
N GLY A 127 2.56 11.50 -4.23
CA GLY A 127 3.92 11.16 -3.84
C GLY A 127 4.87 12.30 -4.23
N ASN A 128 6.14 12.17 -3.88
CA ASN A 128 7.16 13.12 -4.25
C ASN A 128 8.57 12.49 -4.17
N TYR A 129 9.45 12.90 -5.08
CA TYR A 129 10.88 12.65 -4.99
C TYR A 129 11.64 13.99 -4.89
N LEU A 130 12.41 14.16 -3.82
CA LEU A 130 13.27 15.32 -3.62
C LEU A 130 14.73 14.89 -3.60
N PHE A 131 15.39 15.00 -4.74
CA PHE A 131 16.80 14.60 -4.91
C PHE A 131 17.60 15.75 -5.55
N PRO A 132 18.86 15.95 -5.13
CA PRO A 132 19.81 16.75 -5.90
C PRO A 132 20.26 15.98 -7.14
N ALA A 133 20.57 16.70 -8.21
CA ALA A 133 21.06 16.10 -9.44
C ALA A 133 22.46 15.47 -9.28
N THR A 134 23.26 15.94 -8.31
CA THR A 134 24.64 15.48 -8.07
C THR A 134 24.70 14.51 -6.90
N GLU A 135 25.55 13.48 -7.03
CA GLU A 135 25.81 12.52 -5.96
C GLU A 135 26.49 13.16 -4.73
N ALA A 136 26.41 12.47 -3.60
CA ALA A 136 27.34 12.66 -2.49
C ALA A 136 28.54 11.72 -2.68
N ALA A 137 29.75 12.24 -2.45
CA ALA A 137 30.98 11.45 -2.41
C ALA A 137 31.65 11.63 -1.05
N LEU A 138 31.27 10.79 -0.09
CA LEU A 138 31.73 10.90 1.30
C LEU A 138 33.06 10.18 1.49
N THR A 139 33.91 10.73 2.34
CA THR A 139 35.25 10.18 2.64
C THR A 139 35.55 10.35 4.13
N ASN A 140 36.63 9.74 4.62
CA ASN A 140 37.11 9.98 5.99
C ASN A 140 37.43 11.47 6.32
N ALA A 141 37.56 12.34 5.31
CA ALA A 141 37.73 13.79 5.47
C ALA A 141 36.42 14.60 5.36
N SER A 142 35.36 14.01 4.81
CA SER A 142 34.05 14.63 4.61
C SER A 142 32.96 13.58 4.83
N LEU A 143 32.52 13.45 6.08
CA LEU A 143 31.71 12.33 6.54
C LEU A 143 30.21 12.53 6.33
N THR A 144 29.75 13.73 5.99
CA THR A 144 28.31 14.06 6.05
C THR A 144 27.80 14.74 4.79
N VAL A 145 26.55 14.46 4.44
CA VAL A 145 25.75 15.25 3.49
C VAL A 145 24.36 15.48 4.07
N THR A 146 23.73 16.60 3.72
CA THR A 146 22.39 16.96 4.21
C THR A 146 21.37 17.01 3.08
N VAL A 147 20.15 16.55 3.34
CA VAL A 147 18.99 16.66 2.44
C VAL A 147 17.88 17.46 3.12
N GLY A 148 17.11 18.20 2.32
CA GLY A 148 16.01 19.03 2.81
C GLY A 148 16.46 20.35 3.44
N SER A 149 15.47 21.17 3.79
CA SER A 149 15.65 22.45 4.46
C SER A 149 15.22 22.37 5.92
N ALA A 150 15.89 23.14 6.79
CA ALA A 150 15.46 23.29 8.17
C ALA A 150 13.99 23.76 8.24
N ASN A 151 13.23 23.19 9.18
CA ASN A 151 11.80 23.46 9.39
C ASN A 151 10.88 23.12 8.18
N GLY A 152 11.34 22.34 7.20
CA GLY A 152 10.49 21.80 6.14
C GLY A 152 9.58 20.66 6.64
N SER A 153 8.30 20.68 6.29
CA SER A 153 7.34 19.63 6.67
C SER A 153 7.31 18.50 5.64
N TYR A 154 8.43 17.79 5.47
CA TYR A 154 8.54 16.75 4.45
C TYR A 154 7.75 15.49 4.80
N ALA A 155 8.03 14.86 5.95
CA ALA A 155 7.46 13.56 6.35
C ALA A 155 7.70 12.47 5.29
N MET A 156 8.95 12.36 4.85
CA MET A 156 9.37 11.49 3.75
C MET A 156 10.48 10.53 4.20
N HIS A 157 10.62 9.39 3.55
CA HIS A 157 11.71 8.45 3.78
C HIS A 157 13.02 9.02 3.24
N ALA A 158 14.12 8.86 3.96
CA ALA A 158 15.45 9.15 3.43
C ALA A 158 15.88 7.98 2.55
N VAL A 159 16.39 8.28 1.35
CA VAL A 159 16.76 7.28 0.35
C VAL A 159 18.19 7.51 -0.11
N VAL A 160 18.92 6.41 -0.34
CA VAL A 160 20.23 6.41 -1.01
C VAL A 160 20.26 5.41 -2.16
N VAL A 161 21.00 5.72 -3.22
CA VAL A 161 21.23 4.82 -4.36
C VAL A 161 22.72 4.68 -4.59
N GLY A 162 23.23 3.46 -4.42
CA GLY A 162 24.65 3.16 -4.42
C GLY A 162 25.30 3.29 -5.79
N LYS A 163 26.52 3.84 -5.81
CA LYS A 163 27.44 3.76 -6.95
C LYS A 163 28.17 2.43 -7.02
N GLY A 164 28.28 1.72 -5.90
CA GLY A 164 29.11 0.53 -5.77
C GLY A 164 30.61 0.84 -5.70
N ASP A 165 31.02 1.94 -5.07
CA ASP A 165 32.44 2.27 -4.87
C ASP A 165 32.90 2.22 -3.41
N GLY A 166 32.06 1.71 -2.52
CA GLY A 166 32.34 1.58 -1.09
C GLY A 166 33.69 0.91 -0.82
N ALA A 167 34.69 1.72 -0.42
CA ALA A 167 36.04 1.28 -0.15
C ALA A 167 36.34 1.46 1.35
N THR A 168 36.82 0.38 1.97
CA THR A 168 37.13 0.34 3.40
C THR A 168 38.63 0.23 3.65
N ASP A 169 39.02 0.56 4.87
CA ASP A 169 40.33 0.29 5.47
C ASP A 169 40.48 -1.17 5.96
N GLY A 170 39.47 -2.01 5.75
CA GLY A 170 39.38 -3.38 6.25
C GLY A 170 38.33 -3.57 7.36
N SER A 171 37.54 -2.54 7.65
CA SER A 171 36.44 -2.55 8.63
C SER A 171 35.06 -2.31 8.01
N ASP A 172 34.05 -2.07 8.86
CA ASP A 172 32.68 -1.74 8.45
C ASP A 172 32.57 -0.32 7.84
N LEU A 173 31.57 -0.15 6.96
CA LEU A 173 31.11 1.15 6.49
C LEU A 173 29.61 1.23 6.72
N VAL A 174 29.18 2.25 7.44
CA VAL A 174 27.77 2.43 7.82
C VAL A 174 27.30 3.80 7.39
N LEU A 175 26.14 3.87 6.73
CA LEU A 175 25.42 5.12 6.50
C LEU A 175 24.32 5.26 7.54
N THR A 176 24.38 6.34 8.31
CA THR A 176 23.38 6.66 9.34
C THR A 176 22.70 7.99 9.02
N VAL A 177 21.37 8.00 9.05
CA VAL A 177 20.54 9.20 8.93
C VAL A 177 20.25 9.74 10.32
N THR A 178 20.37 11.05 10.50
CA THR A 178 20.03 11.76 11.74
C THR A 178 19.20 13.01 11.42
N GLY A 179 18.31 13.40 12.31
CA GLY A 179 17.39 14.52 12.09
C GLY A 179 16.16 14.46 13.00
N ALA A 180 15.11 15.21 12.69
CA ALA A 180 13.81 15.04 13.32
C ALA A 180 12.99 13.99 12.54
N SER A 181 12.33 13.07 13.23
CA SER A 181 11.52 12.02 12.62
C SER A 181 10.06 12.11 13.05
N ILE A 182 9.20 11.41 12.31
CA ILE A 182 7.80 11.19 12.60
C ILE A 182 7.43 9.78 12.13
N ASP A 183 6.55 9.09 12.83
CA ASP A 183 5.95 7.83 12.38
C ASP A 183 4.55 8.05 11.79
N ASP A 184 3.91 6.97 11.36
CA ASP A 184 2.61 7.02 10.68
C ASP A 184 1.45 7.28 11.64
N GLU A 185 1.67 7.05 12.93
CA GLU A 185 0.78 7.46 14.01
C GLU A 185 0.93 8.95 14.38
N GLY A 186 1.89 9.66 13.79
CA GLY A 186 2.14 11.08 14.02
C GLY A 186 2.96 11.38 15.28
N ASN A 187 3.67 10.40 15.84
CA ASN A 187 4.57 10.59 16.97
C ASN A 187 5.84 11.28 16.51
N TYR A 188 5.94 12.57 16.82
CA TYR A 188 7.12 13.37 16.51
C TYR A 188 8.29 13.09 17.46
N ASN A 189 9.48 12.89 16.89
CA ASN A 189 10.73 12.86 17.63
C ASN A 189 11.68 13.97 17.13
N GLY A 190 12.01 14.93 18.00
CA GLY A 190 12.82 16.10 17.64
C GLY A 190 14.30 15.81 17.38
N SER A 191 14.80 14.64 17.76
CA SER A 191 16.16 14.18 17.45
C SER A 191 16.20 12.65 17.42
N ASP A 192 16.38 12.10 16.24
CA ASP A 192 16.38 10.66 15.99
C ASP A 192 17.56 10.25 15.10
N SER A 193 17.82 8.95 15.05
CA SER A 193 18.87 8.33 14.27
C SER A 193 18.41 6.98 13.71
N GLU A 194 18.89 6.63 12.52
CA GLU A 194 18.64 5.33 11.90
C GLU A 194 19.77 4.92 10.96
N VAL A 195 20.14 3.64 10.97
CA VAL A 195 21.07 3.08 10.00
C VAL A 195 20.31 2.76 8.71
N ILE A 196 20.63 3.46 7.62
CA ILE A 196 20.01 3.23 6.30
C ILE A 196 20.76 2.15 5.50
N VAL A 197 22.08 2.09 5.66
CA VAL A 197 22.92 1.05 5.06
C VAL A 197 23.89 0.56 6.14
N ALA A 198 23.66 -0.67 6.60
CA ALA A 198 24.48 -1.29 7.66
C ALA A 198 25.85 -1.76 7.17
N ASP A 199 25.99 -2.00 5.87
CA ASP A 199 27.24 -2.37 5.22
C ASP A 199 27.31 -1.72 3.84
N ALA A 200 28.01 -0.59 3.77
CA ALA A 200 28.18 0.21 2.56
C ALA A 200 29.40 -0.22 1.74
N LEU A 201 29.88 -1.46 1.90
CA LEU A 201 30.89 -2.06 1.03
C LEU A 201 30.32 -2.37 -0.35
N LEU A 202 31.18 -2.36 -1.39
CA LEU A 202 30.81 -2.66 -2.78
C LEU A 202 29.97 -3.95 -2.95
N ALA A 203 30.21 -4.97 -2.14
CA ALA A 203 29.49 -6.24 -2.24
C ALA A 203 28.04 -6.16 -1.76
N THR A 204 27.74 -5.22 -0.85
CA THR A 204 26.44 -5.12 -0.18
C THR A 204 25.65 -3.89 -0.64
N PHE A 205 26.33 -2.77 -0.89
CA PHE A 205 25.76 -1.56 -1.46
C PHE A 205 26.28 -1.33 -2.88
N ALA A 206 25.85 -2.21 -3.78
CA ALA A 206 26.30 -2.25 -5.16
C ALA A 206 25.76 -1.08 -5.99
N LEU A 207 26.25 -0.97 -7.23
CA LEU A 207 25.72 -0.02 -8.21
C LEU A 207 24.21 -0.23 -8.38
N ASN A 208 23.44 0.87 -8.38
CA ASN A 208 21.99 0.89 -8.58
C ASN A 208 21.17 0.26 -7.44
N THR A 209 21.81 -0.10 -6.32
CA THR A 209 21.09 -0.58 -5.14
C THR A 209 20.47 0.59 -4.39
N MET A 210 19.14 0.62 -4.28
CA MET A 210 18.42 1.57 -3.45
C MET A 210 18.30 1.04 -2.02
N SER A 211 18.41 1.93 -1.04
CA SER A 211 18.05 1.67 0.35
C SER A 211 17.29 2.88 0.90
N GLU A 212 16.30 2.63 1.74
CA GLU A 212 15.47 3.67 2.36
C GLU A 212 15.33 3.43 3.86
N THR A 213 15.07 4.51 4.61
CA THR A 213 14.74 4.42 6.03
C THR A 213 13.28 3.99 6.22
N PRO A 214 12.93 3.06 7.12
CA PRO A 214 11.53 2.83 7.47
C PRO A 214 10.91 4.03 8.19
N LYS A 215 11.71 4.87 8.87
CA LYS A 215 11.20 6.12 9.47
C LYS A 215 11.04 7.23 8.42
N LYS A 216 10.14 8.17 8.72
CA LYS A 216 9.95 9.41 7.95
C LYS A 216 10.66 10.57 8.65
N TRP A 217 11.28 11.44 7.86
CA TRP A 217 12.07 12.57 8.34
C TRP A 217 11.38 13.90 8.06
N LEU A 218 11.54 14.82 8.99
CA LEU A 218 11.10 16.20 8.93
C LEU A 218 12.30 17.14 8.86
N GLY A 219 12.14 18.25 8.15
CA GLY A 219 13.17 19.26 7.98
C GLY A 219 14.42 18.73 7.28
N GLN A 220 15.57 19.09 7.82
CA GLN A 220 16.86 18.66 7.30
C GLN A 220 17.28 17.35 7.96
N ALA A 221 17.59 16.34 7.16
CA ALA A 221 18.24 15.11 7.61
C ALA A 221 19.72 15.12 7.18
N THR A 222 20.58 14.54 8.01
CA THR A 222 22.01 14.40 7.76
C THR A 222 22.36 12.93 7.63
N ILE A 223 22.91 12.55 6.48
CA ILE A 223 23.46 11.22 6.22
C ILE A 223 24.95 11.27 6.56
N THR A 224 25.38 10.40 7.45
CA THR A 224 26.76 10.31 7.95
C THR A 224 27.36 8.96 7.57
N LEU A 225 28.53 8.98 6.93
CA LEU A 225 29.38 7.82 6.72
C LEU A 225 30.27 7.61 7.96
N SER A 226 30.27 6.42 8.51
CA SER A 226 31.13 6.03 9.63
C SER A 226 31.83 4.70 9.37
N SER A 227 32.96 4.50 10.05
CA SER A 227 33.78 3.29 9.98
C SER A 227 34.49 3.06 11.32
N THR A 228 34.67 1.80 11.72
CA THR A 228 35.39 1.46 12.97
C THR A 228 36.91 1.37 12.80
N GLY A 229 37.43 1.26 11.58
CA GLY A 229 38.84 0.95 11.30
C GLY A 229 39.81 2.13 11.35
N GLY A 230 39.35 3.38 11.45
CA GLY A 230 40.18 4.58 11.60
C GLY A 230 41.11 4.90 10.42
N GLY A 231 41.05 4.16 9.32
CA GLY A 231 41.83 4.34 8.10
C GLY A 231 41.14 5.20 7.04
N THR A 232 41.53 5.02 5.78
CA THR A 232 40.94 5.72 4.63
C THR A 232 39.76 4.94 4.11
N PHE A 233 38.60 5.58 4.05
CA PHE A 233 37.39 5.02 3.49
C PHE A 233 36.61 6.05 2.66
N ASN A 234 35.78 5.56 1.73
CA ASN A 234 34.87 6.38 0.94
C ASN A 234 33.62 5.60 0.52
N CYS A 235 32.56 6.34 0.20
CA CYS A 235 31.31 5.82 -0.36
C CYS A 235 30.61 6.94 -1.12
N SER A 236 30.25 6.70 -2.38
CA SER A 236 29.46 7.64 -3.18
C SER A 236 28.07 7.08 -3.53
N PHE A 237 27.08 7.98 -3.54
CA PHE A 237 25.68 7.62 -3.72
C PHE A 237 24.83 8.83 -4.10
N ASN A 238 23.73 8.59 -4.83
CA ASN A 238 22.65 9.58 -4.89
C ASN A 238 21.83 9.51 -3.60
N TYR A 239 21.25 10.63 -3.19
CA TYR A 239 20.55 10.73 -1.91
C TYR A 239 19.36 11.67 -2.02
N GLY A 240 18.32 11.45 -1.25
CA GLY A 240 17.13 12.29 -1.32
C GLY A 240 16.05 11.89 -0.34
N TYR A 241 14.86 12.42 -0.58
CA TYR A 241 13.64 11.99 0.07
C TYR A 241 12.68 11.34 -0.92
N ALA A 242 11.96 10.32 -0.47
CA ALA A 242 10.85 9.71 -1.19
C ALA A 242 9.58 9.66 -0.34
N LYS A 243 8.44 9.95 -0.97
CA LYS A 243 7.11 9.63 -0.48
C LYS A 243 6.28 9.13 -1.66
N TYR A 244 5.40 8.20 -1.38
CA TYR A 244 4.56 7.53 -2.34
C TYR A 244 3.19 7.26 -1.70
N GLU A 245 2.20 7.00 -2.55
CA GLU A 245 0.90 6.50 -2.13
C GLU A 245 1.00 4.99 -1.89
N ASP A 246 0.76 4.60 -0.64
CA ASP A 246 0.83 3.24 -0.10
C ASP A 246 -0.55 2.74 0.37
N PHE A 247 -1.61 3.51 0.09
CA PHE A 247 -3.00 3.28 0.51
C PHE A 247 -3.13 3.03 2.02
N GLY A 248 -2.35 3.77 2.82
CA GLY A 248 -2.35 3.63 4.27
C GLY A 248 -1.59 2.40 4.73
N ASN A 249 -0.41 2.16 4.15
CA ASN A 249 0.46 1.02 4.45
C ASN A 249 -0.23 -0.34 4.21
N GLN A 250 -0.98 -0.46 3.11
CA GLN A 250 -1.73 -1.66 2.75
C GLN A 250 -1.20 -2.24 1.44
N ASP A 251 -1.25 -3.56 1.30
CA ASP A 251 -0.96 -4.18 0.01
C ASP A 251 -2.14 -3.94 -0.96
N PHE A 252 -1.83 -3.64 -2.22
CA PHE A 252 -2.84 -3.38 -3.23
C PHE A 252 -2.37 -3.77 -4.63
N THR A 253 -3.33 -4.08 -5.49
CA THR A 253 -3.10 -4.25 -6.92
C THR A 253 -3.55 -2.99 -7.64
N SER A 254 -2.64 -2.30 -8.33
CA SER A 254 -3.01 -1.19 -9.21
C SER A 254 -3.82 -1.72 -10.40
N SER A 255 -4.99 -1.14 -10.65
CA SER A 255 -5.94 -1.63 -11.66
C SER A 255 -6.25 -0.59 -12.75
N LEU A 256 -6.26 0.70 -12.39
CA LEU A 256 -6.63 1.78 -13.29
C LEU A 256 -5.82 3.04 -13.01
N PHE A 257 -5.44 3.74 -14.08
CA PHE A 257 -4.92 5.10 -14.03
C PHE A 257 -5.63 5.95 -15.08
N GLU A 258 -6.09 7.12 -14.70
CA GLU A 258 -6.80 8.04 -15.58
C GLU A 258 -6.42 9.48 -15.27
N VAL A 259 -6.23 10.27 -16.33
CA VAL A 259 -5.91 11.69 -16.28
C VAL A 259 -6.82 12.41 -17.25
N VAL A 260 -7.44 13.50 -16.81
CA VAL A 260 -8.25 14.40 -17.64
C VAL A 260 -7.86 15.83 -17.32
N GLY A 261 -7.52 16.63 -18.33
CA GLY A 261 -7.10 18.01 -18.10
C GLY A 261 -7.25 18.91 -19.31
N VAL A 262 -6.79 20.15 -19.14
CA VAL A 262 -6.69 21.16 -20.21
C VAL A 262 -5.27 21.69 -20.24
N ALA A 263 -4.71 21.77 -21.44
CA ALA A 263 -3.38 22.32 -21.67
C ALA A 263 -3.40 23.85 -21.54
N GLY A 264 -2.44 24.41 -20.81
CA GLY A 264 -2.23 25.85 -20.64
C GLY A 264 -1.17 26.45 -21.59
N ALA A 265 -0.43 25.61 -22.31
CA ALA A 265 0.51 26.00 -23.35
C ALA A 265 0.69 24.88 -24.39
N ASN A 266 1.30 25.21 -25.53
CA ASN A 266 1.76 24.20 -26.47
C ASN A 266 3.01 23.53 -25.88
N ASP A 267 3.00 22.22 -25.72
CA ASP A 267 4.12 21.46 -25.16
C ASP A 267 4.30 20.12 -25.87
N THR A 268 5.45 19.94 -26.54
CA THR A 268 5.79 18.68 -27.23
C THR A 268 6.59 17.72 -26.37
N GLY A 269 7.01 18.16 -25.18
CA GLY A 269 7.77 17.38 -24.20
C GLY A 269 6.94 17.00 -22.98
N ALA A 270 5.64 17.29 -22.96
CA ALA A 270 4.75 16.87 -21.90
C ALA A 270 4.71 15.34 -21.79
N ASN A 271 4.65 14.83 -20.58
CA ASN A 271 4.40 13.41 -20.31
C ASN A 271 3.73 13.23 -18.95
N VAL A 272 2.92 12.19 -18.80
CA VAL A 272 2.41 11.73 -17.51
C VAL A 272 2.70 10.24 -17.38
N ARG A 273 3.30 9.86 -16.25
CA ARG A 273 3.71 8.48 -15.96
C ARG A 273 3.21 8.07 -14.59
N LEU A 274 2.77 6.82 -14.46
CA LEU A 274 2.55 6.19 -13.17
C LEU A 274 3.71 5.26 -12.87
N LEU A 275 4.40 5.51 -11.76
CA LEU A 275 5.57 4.75 -11.33
C LEU A 275 5.22 3.90 -10.11
N LYS A 276 5.74 2.67 -10.07
CA LYS A 276 5.83 1.88 -8.84
C LYS A 276 7.11 2.29 -8.12
N HIS A 277 6.97 2.77 -6.88
CA HIS A 277 8.08 2.89 -5.96
C HIS A 277 8.40 1.51 -5.39
N SER A 278 9.64 1.05 -5.57
CA SER A 278 10.21 -0.11 -4.88
C SER A 278 11.73 -0.01 -4.87
N THR A 279 12.42 -0.97 -4.25
CA THR A 279 13.89 -1.05 -4.24
C THR A 279 14.53 -1.38 -5.59
N ALA A 280 13.73 -1.75 -6.60
CA ALA A 280 14.20 -2.08 -7.95
C ALA A 280 14.17 -0.88 -8.91
N ASN A 281 14.93 -0.98 -10.01
CA ASN A 281 14.95 -0.01 -11.13
C ASN A 281 15.40 1.42 -10.77
N TRP A 282 16.28 1.55 -9.77
CA TRP A 282 16.98 2.81 -9.51
C TRP A 282 18.30 2.84 -10.26
N HIS A 283 18.67 4.01 -10.79
CA HIS A 283 19.93 4.16 -11.55
C HIS A 283 20.76 5.27 -10.95
N TRP A 284 21.93 4.90 -10.44
CA TRP A 284 22.90 5.88 -9.97
C TRP A 284 23.37 6.77 -11.13
N HIS A 285 23.59 8.05 -10.83
CA HIS A 285 24.19 8.99 -11.75
C HIS A 285 24.97 10.09 -11.02
N ALA A 286 26.20 10.36 -11.46
CA ALA A 286 27.07 11.34 -10.78
C ALA A 286 26.51 12.78 -10.77
N THR A 287 25.97 13.28 -11.89
CA THR A 287 25.62 14.72 -12.07
C THR A 287 24.21 15.03 -12.61
N ALA A 288 23.42 14.01 -12.95
CA ALA A 288 22.11 14.15 -13.59
C ALA A 288 21.17 13.04 -13.12
N PHE A 289 21.13 12.80 -11.81
CA PHE A 289 20.27 11.79 -11.23
C PHE A 289 18.79 12.11 -11.47
N VAL A 290 18.05 11.10 -11.90
CA VAL A 290 16.59 11.12 -12.05
C VAL A 290 16.04 10.03 -11.13
N PRO A 291 15.27 10.39 -10.09
CA PRO A 291 14.77 9.41 -9.13
C PRO A 291 13.69 8.50 -9.74
N GLY A 292 13.70 7.24 -9.31
CA GLY A 292 12.72 6.23 -9.71
C GLY A 292 13.03 5.53 -11.04
N PRO A 293 12.08 4.70 -11.52
CA PRO A 293 12.21 3.95 -12.76
C PRO A 293 12.33 4.85 -13.99
N THR A 294 13.20 4.46 -14.91
CA THR A 294 13.30 5.07 -16.24
C THR A 294 12.22 4.54 -17.20
N ALA A 295 12.03 5.23 -18.32
CA ALA A 295 11.00 4.85 -19.29
C ALA A 295 11.24 3.45 -19.87
N GLY A 296 10.20 2.62 -19.91
CA GLY A 296 10.22 1.24 -20.39
C GLY A 296 10.67 0.18 -19.37
N GLU A 297 10.97 0.56 -18.13
CA GLU A 297 11.29 -0.41 -17.08
C GLU A 297 10.04 -1.03 -16.43
N ALA A 298 10.21 -2.18 -15.77
CA ALA A 298 9.09 -2.94 -15.19
C ALA A 298 8.27 -2.16 -14.14
N ASN A 299 8.91 -1.24 -13.42
CA ASN A 299 8.26 -0.39 -12.43
C ASN A 299 7.64 0.89 -13.05
N GLU A 300 7.71 1.10 -14.37
CA GLU A 300 6.87 2.07 -15.08
C GLU A 300 5.54 1.40 -15.44
N LEU A 301 4.48 1.72 -14.70
CA LEU A 301 3.19 1.07 -14.87
C LEU A 301 2.44 1.58 -16.10
N THR A 302 2.57 2.87 -16.40
CA THR A 302 2.05 3.48 -17.63
C THR A 302 2.80 4.76 -17.98
N ASN A 303 2.79 5.12 -19.26
CA ASN A 303 3.47 6.27 -19.83
C ASN A 303 2.66 6.82 -21.00
N MET A 304 2.14 8.05 -20.85
CA MET A 304 1.27 8.68 -21.85
C MET A 304 1.93 8.76 -23.22
N ASN A 305 3.22 9.10 -23.29
CA ASN A 305 3.93 9.23 -24.55
C ASN A 305 4.10 7.87 -25.27
N THR A 306 4.34 6.80 -24.52
CA THR A 306 4.38 5.44 -25.08
C THR A 306 3.00 5.02 -25.59
N ASP A 307 1.93 5.29 -24.83
CA ASP A 307 0.57 4.87 -25.16
C ASP A 307 -0.02 5.68 -26.33
N HIS A 308 0.23 7.00 -26.39
CA HIS A 308 -0.31 7.89 -27.44
C HIS A 308 0.58 7.97 -28.68
N SER A 309 1.87 7.64 -28.56
CA SER A 309 2.83 7.66 -29.67
C SER A 309 2.93 9.02 -30.37
N THR A 310 2.19 9.26 -31.47
CA THR A 310 2.27 10.49 -32.26
C THR A 310 1.37 11.61 -31.73
N GLU A 311 0.29 11.28 -31.03
CA GLU A 311 -0.75 12.19 -30.55
C GLU A 311 -0.53 12.60 -29.07
N GLN A 312 0.72 12.85 -28.70
CA GLN A 312 1.14 13.12 -27.31
C GLN A 312 1.31 14.61 -26.97
N ASN A 313 1.27 15.51 -27.96
CA ASN A 313 1.53 16.93 -27.74
C ASN A 313 0.35 17.60 -27.03
N LEU A 314 0.65 18.48 -26.09
CA LEU A 314 -0.34 19.40 -25.53
C LEU A 314 -0.54 20.59 -26.48
N ILE A 315 -1.79 20.91 -26.77
CA ILE A 315 -2.19 22.05 -27.60
C ILE A 315 -2.88 23.08 -26.71
N ASN A 316 -2.37 24.30 -26.69
CA ASN A 316 -2.82 25.35 -25.78
C ASN A 316 -4.34 25.57 -25.83
N GLY A 317 -5.02 25.46 -24.69
CA GLY A 317 -6.46 25.64 -24.53
C GLY A 317 -7.31 24.43 -24.92
N GLU A 318 -6.69 23.34 -25.37
CA GLU A 318 -7.39 22.10 -25.73
C GLU A 318 -7.35 21.09 -24.56
N PRO A 319 -8.36 20.21 -24.46
CA PRO A 319 -8.35 19.13 -23.49
C PRO A 319 -7.32 18.06 -23.88
N PHE A 320 -6.76 17.38 -22.87
CA PHE A 320 -5.97 16.16 -23.04
C PHE A 320 -6.42 15.11 -22.03
N GLN A 321 -6.24 13.84 -22.37
CA GLN A 321 -6.69 12.71 -21.56
C GLN A 321 -5.74 11.55 -21.72
N HIS A 322 -5.43 10.81 -20.64
CA HIS A 322 -4.68 9.56 -20.68
C HIS A 322 -5.37 8.55 -19.78
N LYS A 323 -5.58 7.33 -20.27
CA LYS A 323 -6.24 6.28 -19.48
C LYS A 323 -5.61 4.94 -19.76
N ARG A 324 -5.28 4.23 -18.68
CA ARG A 324 -4.84 2.84 -18.71
C ARG A 324 -5.67 2.02 -17.74
N VAL A 325 -6.16 0.89 -18.23
CA VAL A 325 -6.83 -0.14 -17.43
C VAL A 325 -5.97 -1.40 -17.43
N ASP A 326 -6.32 -2.37 -16.59
CA ASP A 326 -5.66 -3.67 -16.51
C ASP A 326 -4.16 -3.58 -16.21
N LEU A 327 -3.77 -2.63 -15.35
CA LEU A 327 -2.39 -2.48 -14.88
C LEU A 327 -1.89 -3.75 -14.16
N ASN A 328 -2.78 -4.41 -13.40
CA ASN A 328 -2.58 -5.72 -12.76
C ASN A 328 -1.22 -5.89 -12.08
N THR A 329 -0.76 -4.84 -11.40
CA THR A 329 0.54 -4.84 -10.73
C THR A 329 0.33 -4.82 -9.23
N ASP A 330 0.85 -5.85 -8.57
CA ASP A 330 0.84 -5.94 -7.11
C ASP A 330 1.90 -5.02 -6.51
N ILE A 331 1.50 -4.31 -5.47
CA ILE A 331 2.29 -3.33 -4.75
C ILE A 331 2.19 -3.68 -3.26
N THR A 332 3.35 -3.92 -2.67
CA THR A 332 3.51 -4.26 -1.26
C THR A 332 3.51 -2.97 -0.43
N GLY A 333 2.37 -2.26 -0.40
CA GLY A 333 2.28 -0.99 0.30
C GLY A 333 2.59 -1.11 1.80
N SER A 334 2.39 -2.29 2.39
CA SER A 334 2.81 -2.59 3.76
C SER A 334 4.33 -2.75 3.95
N GLY A 335 5.08 -2.89 2.86
CA GLY A 335 6.51 -3.22 2.80
C GLY A 335 7.36 -2.18 2.10
N SER A 336 6.99 -0.89 2.24
CA SER A 336 7.70 0.25 1.64
C SER A 336 7.67 0.29 0.10
N GLU A 337 6.63 -0.27 -0.51
CA GLU A 337 6.30 0.01 -1.92
C GLU A 337 5.15 1.01 -2.03
N GLY A 338 4.97 1.59 -3.20
CA GLY A 338 3.84 2.49 -3.45
C GLY A 338 3.75 2.96 -4.88
N THR A 339 2.96 3.99 -5.12
CA THR A 339 2.88 4.65 -6.42
C THR A 339 3.25 6.12 -6.34
N VAL A 340 3.79 6.65 -7.43
CA VAL A 340 4.04 8.08 -7.64
C VAL A 340 3.64 8.43 -9.06
N VAL A 341 2.91 9.53 -9.24
CA VAL A 341 2.67 10.09 -10.56
C VAL A 341 3.76 11.09 -10.87
N GLU A 342 4.48 10.87 -11.97
CA GLU A 342 5.47 11.81 -12.50
C GLU A 342 4.86 12.57 -13.68
N ILE A 343 4.99 13.90 -13.66
CA ILE A 343 4.52 14.80 -14.70
C ILE A 343 5.73 15.55 -15.24
N THR A 344 6.02 15.39 -16.53
CA THR A 344 7.09 16.14 -17.21
C THR A 344 6.45 17.22 -18.08
N THR A 345 7.01 18.42 -18.07
CA THR A 345 6.62 19.55 -18.93
C THR A 345 7.87 20.23 -19.47
N SER A 346 7.85 20.67 -20.72
CA SER A 346 8.93 21.45 -21.35
C SER A 346 8.54 22.91 -21.61
N ALA A 347 7.25 23.24 -21.48
CA ALA A 347 6.73 24.60 -21.55
C ALA A 347 6.24 25.08 -20.17
N ASN A 348 6.45 26.37 -19.89
CA ASN A 348 5.90 26.99 -18.70
C ASN A 348 4.37 26.93 -18.72
N ARG A 349 3.76 26.51 -17.61
CA ARG A 349 2.29 26.37 -17.50
C ARG A 349 1.70 25.45 -18.58
N ALA A 350 2.39 24.35 -18.92
CA ALA A 350 1.93 23.41 -19.94
C ALA A 350 0.56 22.79 -19.62
N ILE A 351 0.28 22.50 -18.34
CA ILE A 351 -1.00 21.98 -17.87
C ILE A 351 -1.70 23.06 -17.05
N GLU A 352 -2.84 23.55 -17.54
CA GLU A 352 -3.64 24.55 -16.81
C GLU A 352 -4.27 23.93 -15.57
N HIS A 353 -4.86 22.74 -15.75
CA HIS A 353 -5.35 21.87 -14.69
C HIS A 353 -5.45 20.43 -15.23
N ALA A 354 -5.27 19.45 -14.35
CA ALA A 354 -5.53 18.05 -14.59
C ALA A 354 -6.07 17.40 -13.32
N ASP A 355 -7.08 16.55 -13.47
CA ASP A 355 -7.56 15.63 -12.45
C ASP A 355 -7.01 14.24 -12.76
N LEU A 356 -6.51 13.56 -11.73
CA LEU A 356 -5.87 12.26 -11.84
C LEU A 356 -6.57 11.28 -10.90
N HIS A 357 -6.79 10.06 -11.38
CA HIS A 357 -7.48 8.99 -10.67
C HIS A 357 -6.62 7.72 -10.70
N LEU A 358 -6.29 7.21 -9.53
CA LEU A 358 -5.61 5.92 -9.35
C LEU A 358 -6.60 4.94 -8.72
N GLY A 359 -7.06 3.97 -9.52
CA GLY A 359 -7.91 2.88 -9.04
C GLY A 359 -7.09 1.67 -8.63
N VAL A 360 -7.45 1.08 -7.50
CA VAL A 360 -6.76 -0.08 -6.92
C VAL A 360 -7.74 -1.13 -6.43
N HIS A 361 -7.28 -2.37 -6.32
CA HIS A 361 -7.91 -3.40 -5.51
C HIS A 361 -7.07 -3.60 -4.25
N THR A 362 -7.65 -3.41 -3.08
CA THR A 362 -6.97 -3.60 -1.79
C THR A 362 -7.87 -4.36 -0.84
N ALA A 363 -7.31 -5.07 0.14
CA ALA A 363 -8.09 -5.63 1.23
C ALA A 363 -7.99 -4.65 2.41
N PRO A 364 -9.08 -3.96 2.80
CA PRO A 364 -9.02 -2.97 3.85
C PRO A 364 -8.46 -3.60 5.14
N ALA A 365 -7.69 -2.84 5.92
CA ALA A 365 -7.16 -3.32 7.21
C ALA A 365 -8.27 -3.82 8.16
N PHE A 366 -9.50 -3.33 8.00
CA PHE A 366 -10.67 -3.86 8.69
C PHE A 366 -11.97 -3.65 7.88
N THR A 367 -12.95 -4.51 8.15
CA THR A 367 -14.36 -4.31 7.76
C THR A 367 -15.18 -3.98 9.02
N TYR A 368 -16.02 -2.95 8.94
CA TYR A 368 -16.89 -2.54 10.04
C TYR A 368 -18.24 -3.24 10.02
N MET A 369 -18.70 -3.65 11.20
CA MET A 369 -20.09 -3.97 11.49
C MET A 369 -20.61 -3.04 12.59
N ALA A 370 -21.31 -1.99 12.20
CA ALA A 370 -21.84 -0.94 13.09
C ALA A 370 -23.37 -0.99 13.26
N SER A 371 -24.05 -1.95 12.63
CA SER A 371 -25.49 -2.15 12.81
C SER A 371 -25.87 -3.62 12.72
N THR A 372 -26.84 -4.02 13.53
CA THR A 372 -27.52 -5.33 13.54
C THR A 372 -28.13 -5.73 12.19
N LYS A 373 -28.20 -4.79 11.24
CA LYS A 373 -28.67 -5.02 9.87
C LYS A 373 -27.54 -5.43 8.92
N GLN A 374 -26.29 -5.20 9.29
CA GLN A 374 -25.12 -5.59 8.51
C GLN A 374 -24.77 -7.04 8.84
N HIS A 375 -24.68 -7.85 7.80
CA HIS A 375 -24.19 -9.22 7.91
C HIS A 375 -22.93 -9.33 7.07
N LEU A 376 -21.92 -9.97 7.62
CA LEU A 376 -20.77 -10.45 6.87
C LEU A 376 -20.89 -11.97 6.75
N ILE A 377 -20.43 -12.48 5.61
CA ILE A 377 -20.47 -13.91 5.32
C ILE A 377 -19.02 -14.35 5.16
N PHE A 378 -18.64 -15.37 5.91
CA PHE A 378 -17.32 -15.99 5.82
C PHE A 378 -17.45 -17.43 5.38
N MET A 379 -16.43 -17.94 4.70
CA MET A 379 -16.23 -19.37 4.49
C MET A 379 -14.92 -19.80 5.11
N LYS A 380 -14.92 -20.92 5.83
CA LYS A 380 -13.68 -21.49 6.36
C LYS A 380 -12.91 -22.20 5.25
N HIS A 381 -11.66 -21.82 5.03
CA HIS A 381 -10.76 -22.48 4.08
C HIS A 381 -9.46 -22.88 4.80
N GLY A 382 -9.30 -24.17 5.07
CA GLY A 382 -8.23 -24.65 5.94
C GLY A 382 -8.40 -24.12 7.37
N SER A 383 -7.40 -23.39 7.88
CA SER A 383 -7.42 -22.77 9.21
C SER A 383 -8.06 -21.38 9.25
N ASN A 384 -8.34 -20.79 8.09
CA ASN A 384 -8.67 -19.37 7.95
C ASN A 384 -10.13 -19.16 7.57
N TRP A 385 -10.69 -18.02 7.95
CA TRP A 385 -12.00 -17.54 7.53
C TRP A 385 -11.83 -16.45 6.48
N LEU A 386 -12.45 -16.64 5.31
CA LEU A 386 -12.40 -15.72 4.19
C LEU A 386 -13.77 -15.08 4.00
N GLU A 387 -13.84 -13.75 4.02
CA GLU A 387 -15.08 -13.03 3.68
C GLU A 387 -15.43 -13.30 2.21
N LEU A 388 -16.71 -13.58 1.94
CA LEU A 388 -17.23 -13.90 0.61
C LEU A 388 -17.66 -12.68 -0.20
#